data_AF-A0ABD5DVK9-F1
#
_entry.id   AF-A0ABD5DVK9-F1
#
_cell.length_a   1.000
_cell.length_b   1.000
_cell.length_c   1.000
_cell.angle_alpha   90.00
_cell.angle_beta   90.00
_cell.angle_gamma   90.00
#
_symmetry.space_group_name_H-M   'P 1'
#
loop_
_entity.id
_entity.type
_entity.pdbx_description
1 polymer ?
#
loop_
_entity_poly.entity_id
_entity_poly.type
_entity_poly.pdbx_seq_one_letter_code
_entity_poly.pdbx_strand_id
1 'polypeptide(L)'
;PYIAQVAVGRRESLAIFGNDYPTEDGTGVRDYIHVMDLADGHVAAMEKLADKAGVHIYNLGAGVGSSVLDVVNAFSKACGKPINYHFA
;
A
#
# COMPACT_ATOMS: atom_id res chain seq x y z
N PRO A 1 4.88 -5.90 -6.40
CA PRO A 1 4.94 -6.00 -4.91
C PRO A 1 5.76 -7.22 -4.45
N TYR A 2 6.54 -7.12 -3.35
CA TYR A 2 7.32 -8.26 -2.82
C TYR A 2 6.41 -9.43 -2.42
N ILE A 3 5.30 -9.12 -1.74
CA ILE A 3 4.23 -10.07 -1.38
C ILE A 3 3.78 -10.91 -2.58
N ALA A 4 3.60 -10.27 -3.75
CA ALA A 4 3.20 -10.97 -4.96
C ALA A 4 4.25 -12.00 -5.43
N GLN A 5 5.55 -11.74 -5.22
CA GLN A 5 6.61 -12.69 -5.56
C GLN A 5 6.57 -13.94 -4.66
N VAL A 6 6.22 -13.77 -3.37
CA VAL A 6 5.98 -14.89 -2.46
C VAL A 6 4.76 -15.68 -2.90
N ALA A 7 3.66 -14.99 -3.25
CA ALA A 7 2.45 -15.62 -3.72
C ALA A 7 2.65 -16.50 -4.97
N VAL A 8 3.54 -16.11 -5.89
CA VAL A 8 3.86 -16.92 -7.09
C VAL A 8 5.04 -17.88 -6.89
N GLY A 9 5.54 -18.05 -5.67
CA GLY A 9 6.62 -18.97 -5.35
C GLY A 9 8.01 -18.55 -5.82
N ARG A 10 8.19 -17.29 -6.26
CA ARG A 10 9.50 -16.72 -6.61
C ARG A 10 10.36 -16.39 -5.39
N ARG A 11 9.74 -16.28 -4.22
CA ARG A 11 10.36 -16.03 -2.91
C ARG A 11 9.71 -16.95 -1.89
N GLU A 12 10.48 -17.43 -0.92
CA GLU A 12 9.98 -18.37 0.10
C GLU A 12 9.10 -17.69 1.15
N SER A 13 9.45 -16.46 1.55
CA SER A 13 8.79 -15.75 2.64
C SER A 13 8.94 -14.22 2.48
N LEU A 14 7.98 -13.48 3.01
CA LEU A 14 8.06 -12.03 3.20
C LEU A 14 8.72 -11.70 4.54
N ALA A 15 9.72 -10.83 4.55
CA ALA A 15 10.23 -10.25 5.79
C ALA A 15 9.37 -9.02 6.18
N ILE A 16 8.80 -9.05 7.38
CA ILE A 16 8.14 -7.90 8.01
C ILE A 16 9.13 -7.23 8.95
N PHE A 17 9.44 -5.97 8.68
CA PHE A 17 10.43 -5.21 9.46
C PHE A 17 9.75 -4.51 10.63
N GLY A 18 9.99 -5.01 11.84
CA GLY A 18 9.42 -4.50 13.08
C GLY A 18 8.04 -5.06 13.41
N ASN A 19 7.86 -5.38 14.70
CA ASN A 19 6.61 -5.86 15.30
C ASN A 19 6.33 -5.17 16.66
N ASP A 20 7.02 -4.06 16.92
CA ASP A 20 7.03 -3.31 18.17
C ASP A 20 6.66 -1.83 17.95
N TYR A 21 6.12 -1.48 16.78
CA TYR A 21 5.58 -0.14 16.54
C TYR A 21 4.37 0.13 17.45
N PRO A 22 4.13 1.38 17.87
CA PRO A 22 2.95 1.77 18.63
C PRO A 22 1.70 1.80 17.72
N THR A 23 1.30 0.64 17.25
CA THR A 23 0.21 0.36 16.30
C THR A 23 -0.55 -0.87 16.78
N GLU A 24 -1.78 -1.08 16.31
CA GLU A 24 -2.68 -2.12 16.85
C GLU A 24 -2.08 -3.54 16.79
N ASP A 25 -1.36 -3.87 15.73
CA ASP A 25 -0.73 -5.19 15.53
C ASP A 25 0.81 -5.18 15.60
N GLY A 26 1.39 -4.04 16.01
CA GLY A 26 2.83 -3.86 16.11
C GLY A 26 3.57 -3.62 14.78
N THR A 27 2.89 -3.68 13.63
CA THR A 27 3.52 -3.49 12.32
C THR A 27 3.27 -2.10 11.72
N GLY A 28 4.15 -1.68 10.82
CA GLY A 28 4.05 -0.34 10.22
C GLY A 28 2.72 -0.10 9.48
N VAL A 29 2.05 1.01 9.79
CA VAL A 29 0.80 1.45 9.14
C VAL A 29 1.08 2.43 8.00
N ARG A 30 0.46 2.24 6.84
CA ARG A 30 0.59 3.13 5.66
C ARG A 30 -0.75 3.34 4.97
N ASP A 31 -0.89 4.48 4.30
CA ASP A 31 -2.01 4.77 3.40
C ASP A 31 -1.70 4.19 2.01
N TYR A 32 -2.35 3.08 1.65
CA TYR A 32 -2.19 2.42 0.36
C TYR A 32 -3.28 2.89 -0.61
N ILE A 33 -2.87 3.58 -1.68
CA ILE A 33 -3.75 4.02 -2.77
C ILE A 33 -3.64 3.08 -3.98
N HIS A 34 -4.77 2.78 -4.62
CA HIS A 34 -4.76 2.02 -5.87
C HIS A 34 -4.10 2.85 -6.98
N VAL A 35 -3.24 2.23 -7.80
CA VAL A 35 -2.44 2.95 -8.80
C VAL A 35 -3.30 3.69 -9.84
N MET A 36 -4.49 3.18 -10.14
CA MET A 36 -5.42 3.84 -11.07
C MET A 36 -6.03 5.10 -10.45
N ASP A 37 -6.42 5.08 -9.16
CA ASP A 37 -6.94 6.28 -8.48
C ASP A 37 -5.88 7.39 -8.43
N LEU A 38 -4.62 7.00 -8.23
CA LEU A 38 -3.51 7.94 -8.29
C LEU A 38 -3.36 8.53 -9.70
N ALA A 39 -3.44 7.72 -10.75
CA ALA A 39 -3.38 8.19 -12.13
C ALA A 39 -4.53 9.15 -12.47
N ASP A 40 -5.76 8.80 -12.08
CA ASP A 40 -6.94 9.64 -12.23
C ASP A 40 -6.78 10.97 -11.47
N GLY A 41 -6.17 10.93 -10.28
CA GLY A 41 -5.81 12.13 -9.52
C GLY A 41 -4.87 13.07 -10.29
N HIS A 42 -3.91 12.54 -11.06
CA HIS A 42 -3.03 13.36 -11.90
C HIS A 42 -3.79 13.99 -13.07
N VAL A 43 -4.67 13.23 -13.75
CA VAL A 43 -5.50 13.76 -14.83
C VAL A 43 -6.42 14.87 -14.32
N ALA A 44 -7.10 14.64 -13.20
CA ALA A 44 -7.98 15.62 -12.57
C ALA A 44 -7.22 16.90 -12.16
N ALA A 45 -6.01 16.76 -11.61
CA ALA A 45 -5.17 17.91 -11.28
C ALA A 45 -4.77 18.70 -12.53
N MET A 46 -4.34 18.01 -13.59
CA MET A 46 -3.96 18.63 -14.86
C MET A 46 -5.12 19.42 -15.47
N GLU A 47 -6.30 18.82 -15.60
CA GLU A 47 -7.48 19.45 -16.19
C GLU A 47 -7.96 20.66 -15.37
N LYS A 48 -7.97 20.54 -14.04
CA LYS A 48 -8.48 21.59 -13.14
C LYS A 48 -7.56 22.79 -13.00
N LEU A 49 -6.25 22.59 -13.23
CA LEU A 49 -5.21 23.57 -12.96
C LEU A 49 -4.58 24.15 -14.23
N ALA A 50 -4.98 23.69 -15.43
CA ALA A 50 -4.40 24.09 -16.71
C ALA A 50 -4.19 25.61 -16.87
N ASP A 51 -5.19 26.41 -16.48
CA ASP A 51 -5.13 27.89 -16.57
C ASP A 51 -4.98 28.58 -15.21
N LYS A 52 -4.59 27.83 -14.17
CA LYS A 52 -4.47 28.35 -12.79
C LYS A 52 -3.02 28.49 -12.38
N ALA A 53 -2.47 29.68 -12.59
CA ALA A 53 -1.15 30.04 -12.11
C ALA A 53 -1.02 29.86 -10.58
N GLY A 54 0.18 29.49 -10.14
CA GLY A 54 0.51 29.31 -8.73
C GLY A 54 0.95 27.88 -8.40
N VAL A 55 1.20 27.66 -7.11
CA VAL A 55 1.59 26.36 -6.57
C VAL A 55 0.39 25.75 -5.87
N HIS A 56 -0.01 24.56 -6.32
CA HIS A 56 -1.14 23.82 -5.75
C HIS A 56 -0.62 22.53 -5.12
N ILE A 57 -0.87 22.34 -3.83
CA ILE A 57 -0.31 21.23 -3.05
C ILE A 57 -1.46 20.31 -2.62
N TYR A 58 -1.35 19.03 -2.95
CA TYR A 58 -2.33 18.01 -2.61
C TYR A 58 -1.66 16.75 -2.09
N ASN A 59 -2.26 16.15 -1.06
CA ASN A 59 -2.00 14.76 -0.72
C ASN A 59 -2.97 13.89 -1.55
N LEU A 60 -2.44 12.90 -2.26
CA LEU A 60 -3.23 11.88 -2.95
C LEU A 60 -3.04 10.55 -2.22
N GLY A 61 -4.05 10.17 -1.45
CA GLY A 61 -4.09 8.94 -0.65
C GLY A 61 -5.52 8.47 -0.45
N ALA A 62 -5.71 7.27 0.08
CA ALA A 62 -7.03 6.73 0.42
C ALA A 62 -7.59 7.31 1.74
N GLY A 63 -6.74 7.95 2.55
CA GLY A 63 -7.12 8.58 3.82
C GLY A 63 -7.34 7.57 4.95
N VAL A 64 -7.02 6.31 4.73
CA VAL A 64 -7.15 5.21 5.70
C VAL A 64 -5.83 4.46 5.81
N GLY A 65 -5.39 4.20 7.03
CA GLY A 65 -4.18 3.42 7.29
C GLY A 65 -4.48 1.92 7.25
N SER A 66 -3.56 1.15 6.68
CA SER A 66 -3.51 -0.30 6.82
C SER A 66 -2.13 -0.74 7.28
N SER A 67 -2.08 -1.71 8.18
CA SER A 67 -0.84 -2.29 8.67
C SER A 67 -0.18 -3.20 7.62
N VAL A 68 1.04 -3.68 7.91
CA VAL A 68 1.68 -4.68 7.03
C VAL A 68 0.87 -5.99 7.05
N LEU A 69 0.35 -6.40 8.21
CA LEU A 69 -0.45 -7.62 8.32
C LEU A 69 -1.80 -7.49 7.62
N ASP A 70 -2.42 -6.31 7.62
CA ASP A 70 -3.64 -6.04 6.84
C ASP A 70 -3.41 -6.33 5.36
N VAL A 71 -2.29 -5.84 4.80
CA VAL A 71 -1.94 -6.06 3.40
C VAL A 71 -1.62 -7.53 3.12
N VAL A 72 -0.91 -8.22 4.03
CA VAL A 72 -0.65 -9.67 3.92
C VAL A 72 -1.96 -10.46 3.90
N ASN A 73 -2.90 -10.13 4.78
CA ASN A 73 -4.20 -10.78 4.88
C ASN A 73 -5.06 -10.52 3.63
N ALA A 74 -5.11 -9.26 3.17
CA ALA A 74 -5.82 -8.88 1.95
C ALA A 74 -5.27 -9.62 0.73
N PHE A 75 -3.94 -9.70 0.60
CA PHE A 75 -3.30 -10.42 -0.51
C PHE A 75 -3.55 -11.93 -0.42
N SER A 76 -3.46 -12.53 0.77
CA SER A 76 -3.75 -13.96 0.98
C SER A 76 -5.17 -14.31 0.56
N LYS A 77 -6.15 -13.45 0.90
CA LYS A 77 -7.53 -13.59 0.47
C LYS A 77 -7.67 -13.48 -1.04
N ALA A 78 -7.00 -12.51 -1.67
CA ALA A 78 -7.07 -12.28 -3.11
C ALA A 78 -6.45 -13.41 -3.94
N CYS A 79 -5.37 -14.04 -3.45
CA CYS A 79 -4.69 -15.12 -4.15
C CYS A 79 -5.19 -16.53 -3.75
N GLY A 80 -6.10 -16.62 -2.77
CA GLY A 80 -6.72 -17.87 -2.32
C GLY A 80 -5.79 -18.79 -1.53
N LYS A 81 -4.65 -18.29 -1.03
CA LYS A 81 -3.70 -19.06 -0.22
C LYS A 81 -2.96 -18.18 0.79
N PRO A 82 -2.56 -18.72 1.94
CA PRO A 82 -1.76 -17.98 2.91
C PRO A 82 -0.43 -17.50 2.31
N ILE A 83 -0.07 -16.25 2.56
CA ILE A 83 1.26 -15.73 2.26
C ILE A 83 2.20 -16.04 3.42
N ASN A 84 3.31 -16.72 3.12
CA ASN A 84 4.34 -17.00 4.11
C ASN A 84 5.10 -15.71 4.47
N TYR A 85 5.27 -15.42 5.76
CA TYR A 85 6.03 -14.28 6.26
C TYR A 85 6.76 -14.60 7.57
N HIS A 86 7.73 -13.77 7.92
CA HIS A 86 8.43 -13.79 9.21
C HIS A 86 8.76 -12.36 9.63
N PHE A 87 8.96 -12.14 10.93
CA PHE A 87 9.50 -10.88 11.43
C PHE A 87 11.03 -10.93 11.35
N ALA A 88 11.63 -9.84 10.86
CA ALA A 88 13.08 -9.67 10.71
C ALA A 88 13.66 -8.75 11.78
#